data_AF-N0CSB4-F1
#
_entry.id   AF-N0CSB4-F1
#
_cell.length_a   1.000
_cell.length_b   1.000
_cell.length_c   1.000
_cell.angle_alpha   90.00
_cell.angle_beta   90.00
_cell.angle_gamma   90.00
#
_symmetry.space_group_name_H-M   'P 1'
#
loop_
_entity.id
_entity.type
_entity.pdbx_description
1 polymer ?
#
loop_
_entity_poly.entity_id
_entity_poly.type
_entity_poly.pdbx_seq_one_letter_code
_entity_poly.pdbx_strand_id
1 'polypeptide(L)'
;MGMGLGFFLLPAGGALSLTGVFLGSGTLISLSWIMWLAGILLLIAQRYRRPPDPQVLAAAAAAGDARAVRGLRTLALDARSQGRPEAAERMLRQAAKAGDVESMWELGRLLQEREGLATAEPWFRMAAGRGHTVARRLFRAGGELNRDGSSPL
;
A
#
# COMPACT_ATOMS: atom_id res chain seq x y z
N MET A 1 -11.86 -9.64 26.84
CA MET A 1 -13.12 -10.33 26.52
C MET A 1 -13.97 -9.38 25.69
N GLY A 2 -14.11 -9.62 24.39
CA GLY A 2 -14.85 -8.76 23.48
C GLY A 2 -15.20 -9.55 22.22
N MET A 3 -16.14 -10.48 22.36
CA MET A 3 -16.67 -11.24 21.23
C MET A 3 -17.46 -10.29 20.34
N GLY A 4 -16.89 -9.95 19.19
CA GLY A 4 -17.52 -9.09 18.19
C GLY A 4 -18.79 -9.74 17.64
N LEU A 5 -19.89 -9.00 17.69
CA LEU A 5 -21.23 -9.29 17.16
C LEU A 5 -21.28 -9.72 15.67
N GLY A 6 -20.15 -9.74 14.95
CA GLY A 6 -20.08 -10.14 13.54
C GLY A 6 -20.13 -11.66 13.28
N PHE A 7 -19.98 -12.50 14.31
CA PHE A 7 -19.94 -13.96 14.14
C PHE A 7 -21.32 -14.63 14.11
N PHE A 8 -22.40 -13.89 14.40
CA PHE A 8 -23.76 -14.46 14.52
C PHE A 8 -24.60 -14.38 13.25
N LEU A 9 -24.16 -13.69 12.20
CA LEU A 9 -24.89 -13.65 10.93
C LEU A 9 -24.61 -14.87 10.01
N LEU A 10 -23.68 -15.74 10.41
CA LEU A 10 -23.20 -16.86 9.60
C LEU A 10 -24.00 -18.19 9.67
N PRO A 11 -25.04 -18.39 10.51
CA PRO A 11 -25.94 -19.53 10.36
C PRO A 11 -27.35 -19.19 9.84
N ALA A 12 -27.70 -17.91 9.62
CA ALA A 12 -29.06 -17.55 9.17
C ALA A 12 -29.40 -18.05 7.76
N GLY A 13 -28.40 -18.19 6.87
CA GLY A 13 -28.58 -18.76 5.52
C GLY A 13 -28.71 -20.29 5.48
N GLY A 14 -28.21 -20.99 6.49
CA GLY A 14 -28.33 -22.45 6.59
C GLY A 14 -29.75 -22.91 6.92
N ALA A 15 -30.47 -22.16 7.75
CA ALA A 15 -31.83 -22.50 8.18
C ALA A 15 -32.87 -22.39 7.04
N LEU A 16 -32.66 -21.51 6.05
CA LEU A 16 -33.54 -21.35 4.88
C LEU A 16 -33.32 -22.40 3.77
N SER A 17 -32.20 -23.14 3.81
CA SER A 17 -31.94 -24.21 2.83
C SER A 17 -32.73 -25.50 3.14
N LEU A 18 -33.11 -25.73 4.40
CA LEU A 18 -33.95 -26.86 4.80
C LEU A 18 -35.43 -26.67 4.43
N THR A 19 -35.91 -25.44 4.26
CA THR A 19 -37.29 -25.17 3.84
C THR A 19 -37.47 -25.14 2.32
N GLY A 20 -36.40 -24.91 1.54
CA GLY A 20 -36.46 -24.87 0.05
C GLY A 20 -36.51 -26.25 -0.63
N VAL A 21 -35.97 -27.29 0.00
CA VAL A 21 -36.01 -28.67 -0.53
C VAL A 21 -37.44 -29.25 -0.50
N PHE A 22 -38.30 -28.75 0.37
CA PHE A 22 -39.66 -29.28 0.56
C PHE A 22 -40.72 -28.74 -0.42
N LEU A 23 -40.46 -27.65 -1.15
CA LEU A 23 -41.47 -26.99 -2.02
C LEU A 23 -41.17 -27.01 -3.54
N GLY A 24 -40.12 -27.70 -4.01
CA GLY A 24 -39.93 -27.96 -5.44
C GLY A 24 -39.70 -26.72 -6.34
N SER A 25 -39.01 -25.70 -5.84
CA SER A 25 -38.75 -24.45 -6.58
C SER A 25 -37.25 -24.31 -6.91
N GLY A 26 -36.84 -24.80 -8.09
CA GLY A 26 -35.45 -24.79 -8.56
C GLY A 26 -34.79 -23.40 -8.65
N THR A 27 -35.60 -22.33 -8.68
CA THR A 27 -35.16 -20.93 -8.64
C THR A 27 -34.56 -20.53 -7.28
N LEU A 28 -35.09 -21.03 -6.16
CA LEU A 28 -34.57 -20.71 -4.81
C LEU A 28 -33.22 -21.38 -4.54
N ILE A 29 -33.04 -22.60 -5.05
CA ILE A 29 -31.76 -23.30 -4.98
C ILE A 29 -30.71 -22.52 -5.78
N SER A 30 -31.03 -22.12 -7.02
CA SER A 30 -30.11 -21.37 -7.89
C SER A 30 -29.67 -20.03 -7.29
N LEU A 31 -30.59 -19.26 -6.70
CA LEU A 31 -30.26 -17.99 -6.04
C LEU A 31 -29.37 -18.18 -4.80
N SER A 32 -29.53 -19.28 -4.07
CA SER A 32 -28.70 -19.61 -2.90
C SER A 32 -27.23 -19.86 -3.30
N TRP A 33 -26.99 -20.58 -4.40
CA TRP A 33 -25.65 -20.78 -4.96
C TRP A 33 -25.02 -19.48 -5.46
N ILE A 34 -25.80 -18.60 -6.08
CA ILE A 34 -25.34 -17.28 -6.54
C ILE A 34 -24.95 -16.41 -5.34
N MET A 35 -25.73 -16.40 -4.25
CA MET A 35 -25.40 -15.67 -3.02
C MET A 35 -24.13 -16.22 -2.36
N TRP A 36 -23.92 -17.53 -2.36
CA TRP A 36 -22.70 -18.17 -1.85
C TRP A 36 -21.48 -17.83 -2.70
N LEU A 37 -21.58 -17.94 -4.02
CA LEU A 37 -20.51 -17.56 -4.94
C LEU A 37 -20.20 -16.07 -4.85
N ALA A 38 -21.21 -15.21 -4.76
CA ALA A 38 -21.04 -13.77 -4.55
C ALA A 38 -20.36 -13.48 -3.21
N GLY A 39 -20.73 -14.19 -2.13
CA GLY A 39 -20.08 -14.08 -0.83
C GLY A 39 -18.61 -14.52 -0.85
N ILE A 40 -18.30 -15.64 -1.50
CA ILE A 40 -16.92 -16.12 -1.69
C ILE A 40 -16.12 -15.13 -2.54
N LEU A 41 -16.71 -14.63 -3.63
CA LEU A 41 -16.09 -13.62 -4.48
C LEU A 41 -15.80 -12.35 -3.68
N LEU A 42 -16.72 -11.93 -2.82
CA LEU A 42 -16.56 -10.77 -1.94
C LEU A 42 -15.46 -11.00 -0.90
N LEU A 43 -15.35 -12.20 -0.32
CA LEU A 43 -14.29 -12.56 0.62
C LEU A 43 -12.91 -12.56 -0.06
N ILE A 44 -12.83 -13.10 -1.28
CA ILE A 44 -11.60 -13.07 -2.08
C ILE A 44 -11.24 -11.62 -2.43
N ALA A 45 -12.22 -10.81 -2.84
CA ALA A 45 -12.02 -9.39 -3.14
C ALA A 45 -11.59 -8.59 -1.90
N GLN A 46 -12.15 -8.89 -0.72
CA GLN A 46 -11.72 -8.27 0.54
C GLN A 46 -10.31 -8.68 0.93
N ARG A 47 -9.91 -9.94 0.71
CA ARG A 47 -8.55 -10.40 0.96
C ARG A 47 -7.53 -9.72 0.07
N TYR A 48 -7.87 -9.46 -1.19
CA TYR A 48 -7.05 -8.65 -2.09
C TYR A 48 -6.97 -7.17 -1.67
N ARG A 49 -8.00 -6.65 -1.00
CA ARG A 49 -7.97 -5.29 -0.44
C ARG A 49 -7.19 -5.16 0.86
N ARG A 50 -6.92 -6.25 1.59
CA ARG A 50 -6.08 -6.16 2.79
C ARG A 50 -4.62 -6.17 2.36
N PRO A 51 -3.92 -5.01 2.41
CA PRO A 51 -2.50 -5.00 2.14
C PRO A 51 -1.78 -5.92 3.13
N PRO A 52 -0.64 -6.52 2.74
CA PRO A 52 0.20 -7.29 3.66
C PRO A 52 0.61 -6.40 4.85
N ASP A 53 0.72 -6.99 6.04
CA ASP A 53 1.07 -6.24 7.24
C ASP A 53 2.41 -5.48 7.04
N PRO A 54 2.44 -4.15 7.19
CA PRO A 54 3.64 -3.35 6.93
C PRO A 54 4.85 -3.78 7.77
N GLN A 55 4.60 -4.30 8.97
CA GLN A 55 5.66 -4.78 9.88
C GLN A 55 6.36 -6.04 9.34
N VAL A 56 5.60 -6.97 8.77
CA VAL A 56 6.14 -8.21 8.17
C VAL A 56 6.98 -7.86 6.95
N LEU A 57 6.48 -6.93 6.12
CA LEU A 57 7.24 -6.42 4.98
C LEU A 57 8.50 -5.66 5.42
N ALA A 58 8.44 -4.88 6.50
CA ALA A 58 9.61 -4.19 7.06
C ALA A 58 10.68 -5.16 7.53
N ALA A 59 10.30 -6.25 8.21
CA ALA A 59 11.24 -7.29 8.63
C ALA A 59 11.88 -8.00 7.43
N ALA A 60 11.08 -8.38 6.44
CA ALA A 60 11.58 -9.02 5.22
C ALA A 60 12.46 -8.07 4.38
N ALA A 61 12.12 -6.79 4.30
CA ALA A 61 12.93 -5.76 3.65
C ALA A 61 14.27 -5.56 4.36
N ALA A 62 14.28 -5.56 5.70
CA ALA A 62 15.51 -5.52 6.49
C ALA A 62 16.41 -6.75 6.27
N ALA A 63 15.80 -7.91 5.98
CA ALA A 63 16.51 -9.13 5.58
C ALA A 63 16.98 -9.12 4.11
N GLY A 64 16.71 -8.04 3.35
CA GLY A 64 17.15 -7.89 1.96
C GLY A 64 16.19 -8.43 0.90
N ASP A 65 14.94 -8.78 1.25
CA ASP A 65 13.96 -9.23 0.27
C ASP A 65 13.48 -8.06 -0.62
N ALA A 66 13.96 -8.06 -1.87
CA ALA A 66 13.59 -7.06 -2.88
C ALA A 66 12.08 -7.02 -3.20
N ARG A 67 11.32 -8.10 -2.99
CA ARG A 67 9.85 -8.08 -3.11
C ARG A 67 9.23 -7.31 -1.95
N ALA A 68 9.71 -7.55 -0.73
CA ALA A 68 9.21 -6.86 0.45
C ALA A 68 9.51 -5.36 0.40
N VAL A 69 10.71 -4.99 -0.05
CA VAL A 69 11.12 -3.60 -0.28
C VAL A 69 10.17 -2.90 -1.27
N ARG A 70 9.87 -3.54 -2.42
CA ARG A 70 8.90 -3.01 -3.38
C ARG A 70 7.49 -2.94 -2.81
N GLY A 71 7.09 -3.93 -2.02
CA GLY A 71 5.81 -3.95 -1.32
C GLY A 71 5.66 -2.75 -0.39
N LEU A 72 6.68 -2.44 0.43
CA LEU A 72 6.68 -1.26 1.30
C LEU A 72 6.53 0.04 0.51
N ARG A 73 7.23 0.18 -0.62
CA ARG A 73 7.07 1.36 -1.49
C ARG A 73 5.64 1.50 -1.98
N THR A 74 5.03 0.42 -2.48
CA THR A 74 3.65 0.45 -2.96
C THR A 74 2.67 0.83 -1.86
N LEU A 75 2.81 0.25 -0.65
CA LEU A 75 1.98 0.61 0.49
C LEU A 75 2.18 2.06 0.93
N ALA A 76 3.40 2.57 0.82
CA ALA A 76 3.67 3.96 1.12
C ALA A 76 2.98 4.92 0.14
N LEU A 77 3.01 4.61 -1.15
CA LEU A 77 2.33 5.40 -2.19
C LEU A 77 0.81 5.37 -2.00
N ASP A 78 0.25 4.22 -1.66
CA ASP A 78 -1.16 4.07 -1.31
C ASP A 78 -1.51 4.92 -0.07
N ALA A 79 -0.73 4.81 1.01
CA ALA A 79 -0.92 5.62 2.22
C ALA A 79 -0.84 7.13 1.94
N ARG A 80 0.09 7.56 1.05
CA ARG A 80 0.18 8.95 0.60
C ARG A 80 -1.10 9.38 -0.12
N SER A 81 -1.62 8.55 -1.03
CA SER A 81 -2.86 8.84 -1.78
C SER A 81 -4.09 8.93 -0.87
N GLN A 82 -4.07 8.21 0.26
CA GLN A 82 -5.11 8.24 1.29
C GLN A 82 -4.95 9.42 2.28
N GLY A 83 -4.03 10.35 2.04
CA GLY A 83 -3.79 11.48 2.92
C GLY A 83 -3.10 11.11 4.24
N ARG A 84 -2.31 10.04 4.28
CA ARG A 84 -1.55 9.57 5.45
C ARG A 84 -0.04 9.70 5.22
N PRO A 85 0.49 10.94 5.04
CA PRO A 85 1.87 11.16 4.66
C PRO A 85 2.89 10.65 5.70
N GLU A 86 2.57 10.69 6.99
CA GLU A 86 3.47 10.19 8.04
C GLU A 86 3.66 8.67 7.94
N ALA A 87 2.61 7.94 7.56
CA ALA A 87 2.70 6.51 7.33
C ALA A 87 3.51 6.20 6.08
N ALA A 88 3.30 6.97 5.00
CA ALA A 88 4.07 6.87 3.78
C ALA A 88 5.56 7.12 4.02
N GLU A 89 5.89 8.18 4.75
CA GLU A 89 7.27 8.57 5.06
C GLU A 89 8.01 7.46 5.83
N ARG A 90 7.38 6.86 6.83
CA ARG A 90 7.97 5.75 7.59
C ARG A 90 8.30 4.56 6.70
N MET A 91 7.36 4.17 5.83
CA MET A 91 7.54 3.03 4.93
C MET A 91 8.59 3.32 3.84
N LEU A 92 8.59 4.52 3.26
CA LEU A 92 9.61 4.95 2.30
C LEU A 92 11.00 5.00 2.93
N ARG A 93 11.13 5.48 4.19
CA ARG A 93 12.40 5.46 4.92
C ARG A 93 12.91 4.03 5.13
N GLN A 94 12.04 3.08 5.43
CA GLN A 94 12.43 1.67 5.57
C GLN A 94 12.89 1.08 4.23
N ALA A 95 12.14 1.30 3.16
CA ALA A 95 12.53 0.83 1.82
C ALA A 95 13.82 1.50 1.31
N ALA A 96 14.01 2.79 1.56
CA ALA A 96 15.23 3.51 1.24
C ALA A 96 16.44 2.98 2.04
N LYS A 97 16.27 2.66 3.34
CA LYS A 97 17.32 2.02 4.15
C LYS A 97 17.71 0.64 3.61
N ALA A 98 16.76 -0.10 3.06
CA ALA A 98 17.00 -1.37 2.39
C ALA A 98 17.61 -1.21 0.97
N GLY A 99 17.89 0.02 0.52
CA GLY A 99 18.59 0.31 -0.73
C GLY A 99 17.68 0.62 -1.92
N ASP A 100 16.37 0.77 -1.73
CA ASP A 100 15.46 1.10 -2.84
C ASP A 100 15.65 2.54 -3.32
N VAL A 101 16.20 2.65 -4.53
CA VAL A 101 16.52 3.92 -5.17
C VAL A 101 15.27 4.74 -5.49
N GLU A 102 14.17 4.07 -5.85
CA GLU A 102 12.89 4.73 -6.13
C GLU A 102 12.26 5.29 -4.84
N SER A 103 12.35 4.55 -3.72
CA SER A 103 11.85 5.03 -2.43
C SER A 103 12.62 6.25 -1.92
N MET A 104 13.93 6.35 -2.22
CA MET A 104 14.70 7.56 -1.92
C MET A 104 14.16 8.78 -2.70
N TRP A 105 13.82 8.59 -3.97
CA TRP A 105 13.22 9.63 -4.80
C TRP A 105 11.83 10.03 -4.30
N GLU A 106 10.95 9.07 -4.05
CA GLU A 106 9.59 9.33 -3.56
C GLU A 106 9.59 9.94 -2.15
N LEU A 107 10.56 9.59 -1.30
CA LEU A 107 10.74 10.25 0.00
C LEU A 107 11.16 11.71 -0.16
N GLY A 108 12.05 12.01 -1.10
CA GLY A 108 12.41 13.39 -1.45
C GLY A 108 11.18 14.19 -1.87
N ARG A 109 10.34 13.64 -2.77
CA ARG A 109 9.09 14.31 -3.19
C ARG A 109 8.14 14.55 -2.03
N LEU A 110 7.94 13.56 -1.17
CA LEU A 110 7.07 13.66 -0.01
C LEU A 110 7.53 14.74 0.97
N LEU A 111 8.85 14.82 1.22
CA LEU A 111 9.42 15.84 2.11
C LEU A 111 9.40 17.22 1.48
N GLN A 112 9.64 17.33 0.16
CA GLN A 112 9.55 18.60 -0.56
C GLN A 112 8.16 19.22 -0.41
N GLU A 113 7.11 18.41 -0.54
CA GLU A 113 5.73 18.85 -0.41
C GLU A 113 5.35 19.29 1.01
N ARG A 114 6.01 18.75 2.05
CA ARG A 114 5.64 19.00 3.47
C ARG A 114 6.53 20.00 4.19
N GLU A 115 7.83 19.92 3.94
CA GLU A 115 8.88 20.57 4.72
C GLU A 115 9.80 21.42 3.83
N GLY A 116 9.62 21.37 2.50
CA GLY A 116 10.39 22.13 1.53
C GLY A 116 11.63 21.42 1.00
N LEU A 117 12.32 22.08 0.07
CA LEU A 117 13.42 21.45 -0.67
C LEU A 117 14.62 21.08 0.21
N ALA A 118 14.88 21.84 1.28
CA ALA A 118 16.04 21.63 2.14
C ALA A 118 16.07 20.23 2.79
N THR A 119 14.89 19.69 3.16
CA THR A 119 14.79 18.35 3.76
C THR A 119 14.74 17.24 2.70
N ALA A 120 14.31 17.57 1.48
CA ALA A 120 14.21 16.66 0.34
C ALA A 120 15.53 16.43 -0.40
N GLU A 121 16.36 17.46 -0.49
CA GLU A 121 17.59 17.46 -1.29
C GLU A 121 18.55 16.30 -0.95
N PRO A 122 18.82 15.97 0.33
CA PRO A 122 19.69 14.84 0.66
C PRO A 122 19.19 13.51 0.07
N TRP A 123 17.87 13.30 0.04
CA TRP A 123 17.26 12.09 -0.50
C TRP A 123 17.34 12.04 -2.02
N PHE A 124 17.13 13.17 -2.69
CA PHE A 124 17.29 13.24 -4.14
C PHE A 124 18.74 13.05 -4.59
N ARG A 125 19.71 13.64 -3.88
CA ARG A 125 21.15 13.41 -4.14
C ARG A 125 21.51 11.94 -3.94
N MET A 126 20.96 11.30 -2.91
CA MET A 126 21.18 9.87 -2.65
C MET A 126 20.61 8.99 -3.77
N ALA A 127 19.40 9.29 -4.24
CA ALA A 127 18.78 8.62 -5.39
C ALA A 127 19.62 8.80 -6.67
N ALA A 128 20.10 10.03 -6.94
CA ALA A 128 20.96 10.34 -8.08
C ALA A 128 22.28 9.56 -8.02
N GLY A 129 22.94 9.53 -6.86
CA GLY A 129 24.19 8.81 -6.63
C GLY A 129 24.04 7.29 -6.81
N ARG A 130 22.85 6.74 -6.53
CA ARG A 130 22.53 5.32 -6.73
C ARG A 130 21.91 4.99 -8.10
N GLY A 131 21.90 5.95 -9.03
CA GLY A 131 21.54 5.70 -10.42
C GLY A 131 20.09 5.94 -10.80
N HIS A 132 19.29 6.59 -9.94
CA HIS A 132 17.93 7.00 -10.31
C HIS A 132 17.97 7.92 -11.54
N THR A 133 17.28 7.57 -12.62
CA THR A 133 17.42 8.26 -13.91
C THR A 133 16.99 9.73 -13.84
N VAL A 134 15.84 10.01 -13.24
CA VAL A 134 15.28 11.38 -13.10
C VAL A 134 16.14 12.22 -12.16
N ALA A 135 16.37 11.75 -10.92
CA ALA A 135 17.27 12.42 -9.98
C ALA A 135 18.66 12.66 -10.59
N ARG A 136 19.23 11.68 -11.30
CA ARG A 136 20.53 11.86 -11.95
C ARG A 136 20.50 12.94 -13.02
N ARG A 137 19.41 13.13 -13.77
CA ARG A 137 19.31 14.26 -14.72
C ARG A 137 19.21 15.60 -14.00
N LEU A 138 18.40 15.67 -12.94
CA LEU A 138 18.23 16.87 -12.12
C LEU A 138 19.53 17.26 -11.38
N PHE A 139 20.34 16.28 -10.97
CA PHE A 139 21.52 16.49 -10.13
C PHE A 139 22.88 16.25 -10.83
N ARG A 140 22.96 15.73 -12.08
CA ARG A 140 24.24 15.63 -12.85
C ARG A 140 24.59 16.88 -13.66
N ALA A 141 23.60 17.68 -14.07
CA ALA A 141 23.87 18.81 -14.95
C ALA A 141 24.24 20.05 -14.12
N GLY A 142 25.54 20.23 -13.85
CA GLY A 142 26.07 21.55 -13.51
C GLY A 142 25.67 22.17 -12.15
N GLY A 143 25.25 21.40 -11.14
CA GLY A 143 25.36 21.68 -9.69
C GLY A 143 24.86 23.01 -9.09
N GLU A 144 24.33 23.96 -9.86
CA GLU A 144 23.92 25.30 -9.43
C GLU A 144 22.41 25.48 -9.23
N LEU A 145 21.62 24.40 -9.32
CA LEU A 145 20.23 24.48 -8.89
C LEU A 145 20.18 24.39 -7.35
N ASN A 146 20.11 25.59 -6.75
CA ASN A 146 19.35 25.88 -5.53
C ASN A 146 20.02 25.54 -4.19
N ARG A 147 21.08 26.26 -3.83
CA ARG A 147 21.61 26.29 -2.45
C ARG A 147 20.71 27.07 -1.48
N ASP A 148 19.74 27.82 -1.98
CA ASP A 148 19.01 28.88 -1.26
C ASP A 148 17.48 28.70 -1.22
N GLY A 149 16.91 27.77 -1.98
CA GLY A 149 15.49 27.39 -1.87
C GLY A 149 14.49 28.38 -2.46
N SER A 150 14.95 29.36 -3.25
CA SER A 150 14.19 30.58 -3.58
C SER A 150 13.31 30.55 -4.84
N SER A 151 13.38 29.51 -5.68
CA SER A 151 12.67 29.53 -6.98
C SER A 151 11.63 28.40 -7.12
N PRO A 152 10.35 28.74 -7.40
CA PRO A 152 9.32 27.78 -7.72
C PRO A 152 9.34 27.45 -9.21
N LEU A 153 9.10 26.20 -9.54
CA LEU A 153 8.42 25.80 -10.78
C LEU A 153 7.27 24.86 -10.39
#